data_AF-A0A7X7FW17-F1
#
_entry.id   AF-A0A7X7FW17-F1
#
_cell.length_a   1.000
_cell.length_b   1.000
_cell.length_c   1.000
_cell.angle_alpha   90.00
_cell.angle_beta   90.00
_cell.angle_gamma   90.00
#
_symmetry.space_group_name_H-M   'P 1'
#
loop_
_entity.id
_entity.type
_entity.pdbx_description
1 polymer ?
#
loop_
_entity_poly.entity_id
_entity_poly.type
_entity_poly.pdbx_seq_one_letter_code
_entity_poly.pdbx_strand_id
1 'polypeptide(L)'
;MLVLVTMFVTQLSAQNQLSSPYSRFGMGEMAKRMSSTNIAMGDVAYAYQSPLAVNVANPASYIAFDSLSCLIDAAFSFKYH
;
A
#
# COMPACT_ATOMS: atom_id res chain seq x y z
N MET A 1 49.79 -2.78 -13.24
CA MET A 1 48.82 -2.28 -14.25
C MET A 1 47.50 -3.06 -14.29
N LEU A 2 47.44 -4.32 -13.82
CA LEU A 2 46.20 -5.12 -13.81
C LEU A 2 45.27 -4.79 -12.63
N VAL A 3 45.84 -4.54 -11.44
CA VAL A 3 45.10 -4.23 -10.18
C VAL A 3 44.40 -2.86 -10.21
N LEU A 4 44.91 -1.92 -11.01
CA LEU A 4 44.29 -0.60 -11.16
C LEU A 4 42.98 -0.69 -11.97
N VAL A 5 42.90 -1.61 -12.93
CA VAL A 5 41.72 -1.81 -13.79
C VAL A 5 40.56 -2.44 -12.99
N THR A 6 40.87 -3.33 -12.04
CA THR A 6 39.84 -4.02 -11.24
C THR A 6 39.11 -3.11 -10.24
N MET A 7 39.71 -1.99 -9.83
CA MET A 7 39.07 -1.00 -8.94
C MET A 7 37.97 -0.17 -9.62
N PHE A 8 37.98 -0.09 -10.96
CA PHE A 8 36.98 0.65 -11.74
C PHE A 8 35.71 -0.15 -12.05
N VAL A 9 35.70 -1.47 -11.80
CA VAL A 9 34.59 -2.35 -12.20
C VAL A 9 33.46 -2.42 -11.15
N THR A 10 33.62 -1.82 -9.96
CA THR A 10 32.64 -1.93 -8.86
C THR A 10 31.44 -0.98 -8.96
N GLN A 11 31.15 -0.41 -10.14
CA GLN A 11 29.98 0.47 -10.35
C GLN A 11 28.97 -0.12 -11.34
N LEU A 12 28.60 -1.40 -11.19
CA LEU A 12 27.35 -1.89 -11.76
C LEU A 12 26.20 -1.50 -10.83
N SER A 13 25.62 -0.32 -11.05
CA SER A 13 24.26 -0.03 -10.61
C SER A 13 23.30 -0.64 -11.62
N ALA A 14 22.71 -1.78 -11.28
CA ALA A 14 21.55 -2.27 -11.99
C ALA A 14 20.38 -1.33 -11.68
N GLN A 15 20.15 -0.30 -12.50
CA GLN A 15 19.02 0.60 -12.34
C GLN A 15 17.72 -0.18 -12.61
N ASN A 16 17.15 -0.78 -11.58
CA ASN A 16 15.82 -1.36 -11.61
C ASN A 16 14.73 -0.29 -11.40
N GLN A 17 14.94 0.90 -11.96
CA GLN A 17 13.99 2.01 -11.90
C GLN A 17 13.15 2.05 -13.17
N LEU A 18 12.47 0.94 -13.50
CA LEU A 18 11.38 0.96 -14.48
C LEU A 18 10.12 1.61 -13.85
N SER A 19 10.29 2.72 -13.15
CA SER A 19 9.17 3.54 -12.69
C SER A 19 8.73 4.37 -13.89
N SER A 20 7.78 3.82 -14.64
CA SER A 20 7.13 4.57 -15.70
C SER A 20 6.53 5.86 -15.10
N PRO A 21 6.48 6.97 -15.86
CA PRO A 21 5.87 8.23 -15.39
C PRO A 21 4.50 8.02 -14.72
N TYR A 22 3.74 7.00 -15.15
CA TYR A 22 2.44 6.62 -14.60
C TYR A 22 2.48 5.96 -13.21
N SER A 23 3.52 5.18 -12.90
CA SER A 23 3.74 4.63 -11.55
C SER A 23 4.26 5.72 -10.61
N ARG A 24 5.10 6.63 -11.11
CA ARG A 24 5.73 7.70 -10.33
C ARG A 24 4.75 8.78 -9.87
N PHE A 25 3.77 9.11 -10.69
CA PHE A 25 2.68 10.03 -10.33
C PHE A 25 1.39 9.33 -9.90
N GLY A 26 1.41 7.99 -9.78
CA GLY A 26 0.26 7.20 -9.36
C GLY A 26 -0.93 7.19 -10.33
N MET A 27 -0.82 7.82 -11.52
CA MET A 27 -1.87 7.85 -12.55
C MET A 27 -2.24 6.47 -13.11
N GLY A 28 -1.37 5.46 -12.93
CA GLY A 28 -1.65 4.07 -13.30
C GLY A 28 -1.92 3.13 -12.12
N GLU A 29 -1.76 3.57 -10.87
CA GLU A 29 -2.09 2.76 -9.68
C GLU A 29 -3.52 3.07 -9.25
N MET A 30 -4.39 2.06 -9.27
CA MET A 30 -5.72 2.19 -8.68
C MET A 30 -5.56 2.53 -7.20
N ALA A 31 -6.10 3.68 -6.77
CA ALA A 31 -6.08 4.08 -5.37
C ALA A 31 -6.68 2.95 -4.52
N LYS A 32 -5.83 2.31 -3.70
CA LYS A 32 -6.22 1.19 -2.86
C LYS A 32 -7.09 1.70 -1.71
N ARG A 33 -8.42 1.69 -1.92
CA ARG A 33 -9.41 2.13 -0.93
C ARG A 33 -9.72 1.00 0.04
N MET A 34 -8.79 0.72 0.96
CA MET A 34 -8.97 -0.30 1.99
C MET A 34 -8.57 0.24 3.36
N SER A 35 -9.24 -0.25 4.41
CA SER A 35 -8.87 0.07 5.79
C SER A 35 -7.53 -0.58 6.14
N SER A 36 -6.84 0.01 7.12
CA SER A 36 -5.57 -0.48 7.66
C SER A 36 -5.66 -1.95 8.10
N THR A 37 -6.81 -2.35 8.65
CA THR A 37 -7.11 -3.72 9.08
C THR A 37 -7.13 -4.70 7.90
N ASN A 38 -7.80 -4.36 6.81
CA ASN A 38 -7.83 -5.19 5.60
C ASN A 38 -6.43 -5.31 4.97
N ILE A 39 -5.64 -4.23 4.97
CA ILE A 39 -4.27 -4.24 4.45
C ILE A 39 -3.37 -5.14 5.30
N ALA A 40 -3.47 -5.07 6.63
CA ALA A 40 -2.73 -5.93 7.55
C ALA A 40 -3.09 -7.42 7.37
N MET A 41 -4.29 -7.71 6.89
CA MET A 41 -4.77 -9.07 6.59
C MET A 41 -4.42 -9.56 5.17
N GLY A 42 -3.55 -8.85 4.44
CA GLY A 42 -3.20 -9.23 3.07
C GLY A 42 -4.31 -8.92 2.07
N ASP A 43 -5.02 -7.81 2.26
CA ASP A 43 -6.05 -7.27 1.37
C ASP A 43 -7.37 -8.04 1.33
N VAL A 44 -7.64 -8.84 2.36
CA VAL A 44 -8.91 -9.56 2.50
C VAL A 44 -9.98 -8.57 2.97
N ALA A 45 -10.96 -8.28 2.09
CA ALA A 45 -12.02 -7.32 2.38
C ALA A 45 -13.46 -7.87 2.31
N TYR A 46 -13.79 -8.73 1.36
CA TYR A 46 -15.20 -9.08 1.11
C TYR A 46 -15.86 -9.91 2.22
N ALA A 47 -15.13 -10.84 2.84
CA ALA A 47 -15.65 -11.69 3.91
C ALA A 47 -15.38 -11.15 5.32
N TYR A 48 -14.68 -10.01 5.44
CA TYR A 48 -14.29 -9.44 6.73
C TYR A 48 -15.38 -8.51 7.27
N GLN A 49 -15.87 -8.82 8.46
CA GLN A 49 -16.87 -8.04 9.20
C GLN A 49 -16.39 -7.85 10.64
N SER A 50 -16.29 -6.60 11.09
CA SER A 50 -15.91 -6.27 12.45
C SER A 50 -16.65 -5.00 12.90
N PRO A 51 -17.18 -4.96 14.14
CA PRO A 51 -17.83 -3.77 14.68
C PRO A 51 -16.85 -2.63 15.01
N LEU A 52 -15.54 -2.90 14.99
CA LEU A 52 -14.49 -1.94 15.37
C LEU A 52 -13.73 -1.38 14.17
N ALA A 53 -13.96 -1.89 12.96
CA ALA A 53 -13.19 -1.54 11.77
C ALA A 53 -14.12 -1.19 10.61
N VAL A 54 -13.86 -0.06 9.93
CA VAL A 54 -14.67 0.42 8.80
C VAL A 54 -14.16 -0.18 7.50
N ASN A 55 -14.91 -1.11 6.92
CA ASN A 55 -14.52 -1.74 5.65
C ASN A 55 -15.18 -1.06 4.45
N VAL A 56 -14.44 -0.13 3.83
CA VAL A 56 -14.91 0.66 2.67
C VAL A 56 -15.15 -0.20 1.42
N ALA A 57 -14.51 -1.37 1.32
CA ALA A 57 -14.64 -2.25 0.16
C ALA A 57 -15.88 -3.16 0.22
N ASN A 58 -16.51 -3.33 1.39
CA ASN A 58 -17.75 -4.09 1.55
C ASN A 58 -18.80 -3.32 2.39
N PRO A 59 -19.77 -2.63 1.78
CA PRO A 59 -20.79 -1.88 2.50
C PRO A 59 -21.75 -2.76 3.32
N ALA A 60 -21.86 -4.06 3.03
CA ALA A 60 -22.71 -4.97 3.80
C ALA A 60 -22.15 -5.24 5.21
N SER A 61 -20.84 -5.07 5.40
CA SER A 61 -20.21 -5.27 6.71
C SER A 61 -20.68 -4.28 7.78
N TYR A 62 -21.30 -3.15 7.37
CA TYR A 62 -21.76 -2.08 8.26
C TYR A 62 -22.95 -2.47 9.13
N ILE A 63 -23.59 -3.61 8.85
CA ILE A 63 -24.63 -4.21 9.70
C ILE A 63 -24.06 -4.55 11.09
N ALA A 64 -22.75 -4.73 11.23
CA ALA A 64 -22.11 -4.94 12.53
C ALA A 64 -22.03 -3.66 13.39
N PHE A 65 -22.31 -2.48 12.84
CA PHE A 65 -22.23 -1.22 13.59
C PHE A 65 -23.50 -0.94 14.37
N ASP A 66 -23.32 -0.47 15.60
CA ASP A 66 -24.43 0.00 16.42
C ASP A 66 -24.75 1.47 16.10
N SER A 67 -26.03 1.83 16.13
CA SER A 67 -26.53 3.16 15.70
C SER A 67 -26.11 4.30 16.63
N LEU A 68 -25.70 3.98 17.86
CA LEU A 68 -25.22 4.96 18.85
C LEU A 68 -23.69 5.04 18.93
N SER A 69 -22.98 4.20 18.16
CA SER A 69 -21.52 4.16 18.16
C SER A 69 -20.93 5.07 17.08
N CYS A 70 -19.91 5.86 17.45
CA CYS A 70 -19.16 6.70 16.50
C CYS A 70 -17.75 6.11 16.33
N LEU A 71 -17.46 5.59 15.14
CA LEU A 71 -16.17 4.99 14.80
C LEU A 71 -15.45 5.91 13.80
N ILE A 72 -14.18 6.20 14.09
CA ILE A 72 -13.33 7.05 13.25
C ILE A 72 -12.07 6.25 12.91
N ASP A 73 -11.91 5.92 11.63
CA ASP A 73 -10.71 5.27 11.11
C ASP A 73 -9.88 6.31 10.34
N ALA A 74 -8.67 6.57 10.82
CA ALA A 74 -7.73 7.52 10.22
C ALA A 74 -6.38 6.84 10.01
N ALA A 75 -5.91 6.80 8.76
CA ALA A 75 -4.65 6.20 8.40
C ALA A 75 -3.80 7.19 7.60
N PHE A 76 -2.52 7.28 7.94
CA PHE A 76 -1.52 8.03 7.19
C PHE A 76 -0.57 7.05 6.52
N SER A 77 -0.40 7.18 5.20
CA SER A 77 0.56 6.39 4.43
C SER A 77 1.54 7.34 3.75
N PHE A 78 2.83 7.20 4.10
CA PHE A 78 3.92 7.91 3.45
C PHE A 78 4.65 6.95 2.53
N LYS A 79 4.47 7.12 1.21
CA LYS A 79 5.25 6.40 0.19
C LYS A 79 6.50 7.25 -0.11
N TYR A 80 7.63 6.93 0.54
CA TYR A 80 8.93 7.42 0.09
C TYR A 80 9.33 6.67 -1.18
N HIS A 81 9.73 7.41 -2.21
CA HIS A 81 10.34 6.86 -3.42
C HIS A 81 11.85 6.80 -3.26
#